data_AF-A0A2E1NVB7-F1
#
_entry.id   AF-A0A2E1NVB7-F1
#
_cell.length_a   1.000
_cell.length_b   1.000
_cell.length_c   1.000
_cell.angle_alpha   90.00
_cell.angle_beta   90.00
_cell.angle_gamma   90.00
#
_symmetry.space_group_name_H-M   'P 1'
#
loop_
_entity.id
_entity.type
_entity.pdbx_description
1 polymer ?
#
loop_
_entity_poly.entity_id
_entity_poly.type
_entity_poly.pdbx_seq_one_letter_code
_entity_poly.pdbx_strand_id
1 'polypeptide(L)'
;MSKHLGYIILSFSLVVVLSACAILSPGPASVSVESSVDDRFTSKVPASPSADSNAALTSSIKQLVLAHQKHEEGNYAAALELYEAVLVDKASLLSDAYALLGLIAMGLDRDNPAYSRERASNTLHVFHQRIEQAAKTDVANEARLLRLTASLLLKADVNKDQVMLENSQLLDELAQRDEAIKRLRELTLAN
;
A
#
# COMPACT_ATOMS: atom_id res chain seq x y z
N MET A 1 -41.19 -9.06 -7.66
CA MET A 1 -40.34 -10.00 -8.42
C MET A 1 -39.61 -9.24 -9.51
N SER A 2 -38.35 -9.62 -9.76
CA SER A 2 -37.43 -9.11 -10.80
C SER A 2 -36.64 -7.84 -10.49
N LYS A 3 -35.43 -8.01 -9.89
CA LYS A 3 -34.20 -7.21 -10.15
C LYS A 3 -32.92 -7.98 -9.68
N HIS A 4 -32.72 -9.22 -10.13
CA HIS A 4 -31.46 -9.97 -9.86
C HIS A 4 -31.03 -10.83 -11.06
N LEU A 5 -30.86 -10.22 -12.24
CA LEU A 5 -30.40 -10.95 -13.43
C LEU A 5 -29.32 -10.21 -14.23
N GLY A 6 -28.49 -9.40 -13.57
CA GLY A 6 -27.51 -8.53 -14.24
C GLY A 6 -26.03 -8.81 -13.99
N TYR A 7 -25.64 -9.76 -13.13
CA TYR A 7 -24.26 -9.82 -12.63
C TYR A 7 -23.58 -11.21 -12.68
N ILE A 8 -24.12 -12.18 -13.41
CA ILE A 8 -23.57 -13.55 -13.45
C ILE A 8 -22.81 -13.86 -14.75
N ILE A 9 -22.65 -12.90 -15.67
CA ILE A 9 -21.95 -13.12 -16.95
C ILE A 9 -20.84 -12.08 -17.11
N LEU A 10 -19.83 -12.08 -16.24
CA LEU A 10 -18.57 -11.39 -16.55
C LEU A 10 -17.33 -11.91 -15.79
N SER A 11 -17.36 -13.15 -15.32
CA SER A 11 -16.29 -13.75 -14.49
C SER A 11 -15.74 -15.08 -15.00
N PHE A 12 -15.92 -15.39 -16.29
CA PHE A 12 -15.28 -16.55 -16.93
C PHE A 12 -14.68 -16.15 -18.26
N SER A 13 -13.39 -15.78 -18.26
CA SER A 13 -12.45 -15.94 -19.40
C SER A 13 -11.05 -15.58 -18.93
N LEU A 14 -10.46 -16.49 -18.14
CA LEU A 14 -9.02 -16.57 -17.92
C LEU A 14 -8.48 -17.69 -18.83
N VAL A 15 -7.45 -17.36 -19.61
CA VAL A 15 -6.50 -18.24 -20.34
C VAL A 15 -6.98 -18.90 -21.64
N VAL A 16 -6.01 -19.07 -22.56
CA VAL A 16 -5.96 -19.83 -23.84
C VAL A 16 -6.14 -18.86 -25.03
N VAL A 17 -5.18 -18.51 -25.90
CA VAL A 17 -4.12 -19.24 -26.65
C VAL A 17 -3.04 -18.20 -27.07
N LEU A 18 -1.76 -18.40 -26.76
CA LEU A 18 -0.66 -18.75 -27.71
C LEU A 18 -0.64 -18.08 -29.11
N SER A 19 0.55 -17.58 -29.44
CA SER A 19 1.23 -17.70 -30.74
C SER A 19 0.59 -17.04 -31.98
N ALA A 20 1.20 -15.91 -32.39
CA ALA A 20 1.39 -15.62 -33.81
C ALA A 20 2.61 -14.70 -33.98
N CYS A 21 3.79 -15.31 -34.17
CA CYS A 21 4.80 -14.70 -35.02
C CYS A 21 4.20 -14.54 -36.41
N ALA A 22 4.09 -13.31 -36.89
CA ALA A 22 3.92 -13.04 -38.31
C ALA A 22 5.00 -12.02 -38.72
N ILE A 23 6.03 -12.58 -39.33
CA ILE A 23 7.06 -11.93 -40.12
C ILE A 23 6.38 -11.07 -41.19
N LEU A 24 6.76 -9.81 -41.31
CA LEU A 24 6.61 -9.06 -42.56
C LEU A 24 7.80 -8.10 -42.72
N SER A 25 8.78 -8.52 -43.52
CA SER A 25 9.65 -7.59 -44.25
C SER A 25 8.87 -7.03 -45.44
N PRO A 26 9.09 -5.75 -45.76
CA PRO A 26 9.72 -5.40 -47.03
C PRO A 26 10.86 -4.39 -46.77
N GLY A 27 12.09 -4.64 -47.20
CA GLY A 27 12.55 -4.31 -48.56
C GLY A 27 13.45 -3.07 -48.50
N PRO A 28 14.66 -3.07 -49.10
CA PRO A 28 15.72 -2.13 -48.76
C PRO A 28 15.53 -0.79 -49.47
N ALA A 29 15.60 0.31 -48.72
CA ALA A 29 15.86 1.63 -49.28
C ALA A 29 17.14 2.16 -48.65
N SER A 30 18.25 1.90 -49.35
CA SER A 30 19.51 2.59 -49.15
C SER A 30 19.32 4.08 -49.39
N VAL A 31 19.46 4.89 -48.34
CA VAL A 31 19.80 6.30 -48.48
C VAL A 31 20.94 6.56 -47.51
N SER A 32 22.16 6.59 -48.07
CA SER A 32 23.32 7.17 -47.39
C SER A 32 23.02 8.64 -47.11
N VAL A 33 22.97 8.99 -45.84
CA VAL A 33 23.13 10.36 -45.39
C VAL A 33 24.30 10.35 -44.43
N GLU A 34 25.46 10.79 -44.92
CA GLU A 34 26.53 11.30 -44.06
C GLU A 34 25.93 12.42 -43.22
N SER A 35 25.85 12.18 -41.91
CA SER A 35 25.56 13.21 -40.92
C SER A 35 26.63 13.09 -39.85
N SER A 36 27.62 13.98 -39.93
CA SER A 36 28.58 14.23 -38.87
C SER A 36 27.84 14.74 -37.65
N VAL A 37 27.83 13.97 -36.57
CA VAL A 37 27.44 14.45 -35.25
C VAL A 37 28.42 13.91 -34.22
N ASP A 38 28.98 14.89 -33.51
CA ASP A 38 29.87 14.84 -32.36
C ASP A 38 29.96 13.54 -31.56
N ASP A 39 31.21 13.09 -31.47
CA ASP A 39 31.71 12.05 -30.59
C ASP A 39 31.74 12.56 -29.14
N ARG A 40 30.58 12.60 -28.48
CA ARG A 40 30.48 12.84 -27.03
C ARG A 40 29.20 12.32 -26.40
N PHE A 41 28.82 11.09 -26.72
CA PHE A 41 27.99 10.28 -25.83
C PHE A 41 28.86 9.21 -25.18
N THR A 42 29.44 9.57 -24.03
CA THR A 42 29.82 8.56 -23.05
C THR A 42 28.53 7.84 -22.66
N SER A 43 28.31 6.68 -23.27
CA SER A 43 27.35 5.69 -22.83
C SER A 43 27.57 5.45 -21.35
N LYS A 44 26.74 6.06 -20.51
CA LYS A 44 26.62 5.70 -19.10
C LYS A 44 25.95 4.34 -19.08
N VAL A 45 26.75 3.30 -19.27
CA VAL A 45 26.37 1.93 -18.94
C VAL A 45 25.81 2.00 -17.52
N PRO A 46 24.55 1.59 -17.28
CA PRO A 46 24.06 1.51 -15.91
C PRO A 46 25.01 0.58 -15.18
N ALA A 47 25.69 1.11 -14.16
CA ALA A 47 26.58 0.31 -13.33
C ALA A 47 25.76 -0.88 -12.82
N SER A 48 26.19 -2.09 -13.18
CA SER A 48 25.61 -3.30 -12.62
C SER A 48 25.66 -3.17 -11.11
N PRO A 49 24.56 -3.41 -10.37
CA PRO A 49 24.54 -3.24 -8.93
C PRO A 49 25.66 -4.08 -8.32
N SER A 50 26.45 -3.47 -7.44
CA SER A 50 27.52 -4.17 -6.73
C SER A 50 26.92 -5.29 -5.89
N ALA A 51 27.68 -6.36 -5.64
CA ALA A 51 27.25 -7.46 -4.79
C ALA A 51 26.78 -6.98 -3.40
N ASP A 52 27.40 -5.91 -2.89
CA ASP A 52 27.05 -5.26 -1.62
C ASP A 52 25.66 -4.60 -1.66
N SER A 53 25.27 -3.98 -2.79
CA SER A 53 23.94 -3.39 -2.96
C SER A 53 22.83 -4.47 -2.98
N ASN A 54 23.09 -5.62 -3.59
CA ASN A 54 22.16 -6.74 -3.60
C ASN A 54 22.00 -7.40 -2.23
N ALA A 55 23.09 -7.49 -1.44
CA ALA A 55 23.06 -8.00 -0.07
C ALA A 55 22.29 -7.06 0.86
N ALA A 56 22.54 -5.75 0.78
CA ALA A 56 21.83 -4.74 1.56
C ALA A 56 20.33 -4.77 1.27
N LEU A 57 19.94 -4.81 -0.01
CA LEU A 57 18.52 -4.90 -0.39
C LEU A 57 17.85 -6.16 0.14
N THR A 58 18.52 -7.32 0.04
CA THR A 58 18.02 -8.58 0.57
C THR A 58 17.83 -8.53 2.09
N SER A 59 18.76 -7.87 2.81
CA SER A 59 18.65 -7.65 4.25
C SER A 59 17.45 -6.77 4.59
N SER A 60 17.29 -5.63 3.91
CA SER A 60 16.15 -4.72 4.12
C SER A 60 14.81 -5.40 3.86
N ILE A 61 14.70 -6.25 2.83
CA ILE A 61 13.47 -7.01 2.56
C ILE A 61 13.15 -7.97 3.72
N LYS A 62 14.14 -8.68 4.25
CA LYS A 62 13.95 -9.57 5.41
C LYS A 62 13.50 -8.80 6.65
N GLN A 63 14.10 -7.64 6.91
CA GLN A 63 13.71 -6.77 8.01
C GLN A 63 12.27 -6.25 7.83
N LEU A 64 11.88 -5.84 6.62
CA LEU A 64 10.51 -5.39 6.33
C LEU A 64 9.47 -6.49 6.60
N VAL A 65 9.75 -7.72 6.16
CA VAL A 65 8.86 -8.87 6.42
C VAL A 65 8.74 -9.13 7.93
N LEU A 66 9.86 -9.10 8.66
CA LEU A 66 9.84 -9.29 10.10
C LEU A 66 9.14 -8.14 10.83
N ALA A 67 9.33 -6.90 10.39
CA ALA A 67 8.67 -5.73 10.95
C ALA A 67 7.16 -5.84 10.82
N HIS A 68 6.67 -6.24 9.65
CA HIS A 68 5.25 -6.47 9.43
C HIS A 68 4.71 -7.60 10.30
N GLN A 69 5.44 -8.72 10.43
CA GLN A 69 5.05 -9.80 11.34
C GLN A 69 4.95 -9.30 12.79
N LYS A 70 5.92 -8.51 13.27
CA LYS A 70 5.89 -7.96 14.64
C LYS A 70 4.75 -6.98 14.85
N HIS A 71 4.38 -6.23 13.81
CA HIS A 71 3.21 -5.36 13.83
C HIS A 71 1.92 -6.19 14.00
N GLU A 72 1.71 -7.22 13.19
CA GLU A 72 0.53 -8.11 13.28
C GLU A 72 0.44 -8.85 14.63
N GLU A 73 1.58 -9.16 15.25
CA GLU A 73 1.65 -9.75 16.60
C GLU A 73 1.34 -8.76 17.74
N GLY A 74 1.11 -7.47 17.42
CA GLY A 74 0.92 -6.40 18.40
C GLY A 74 2.22 -5.98 19.11
N ASN A 75 3.38 -6.45 18.67
CA ASN A 75 4.68 -6.05 19.19
C ASN A 75 5.18 -4.79 18.46
N TYR A 76 4.49 -3.68 18.71
CA TYR A 76 4.73 -2.40 18.03
C TYR A 76 6.13 -1.84 18.26
N ALA A 77 6.74 -2.07 19.43
CA ALA A 77 8.10 -1.62 19.72
C ALA A 77 9.13 -2.32 18.82
N ALA A 78 9.06 -3.64 18.70
CA ALA A 78 9.95 -4.39 17.82
C ALA A 78 9.70 -4.07 16.34
N ALA A 79 8.44 -3.87 15.94
CA ALA A 79 8.10 -3.46 14.58
C ALA A 79 8.71 -2.09 14.23
N LEU A 80 8.60 -1.12 15.13
CA LEU A 80 9.18 0.22 14.97
C LEU A 80 10.69 0.15 14.75
N GLU A 81 11.42 -0.54 15.62
CA GLU A 81 12.87 -0.68 15.52
C GLU A 81 13.31 -1.26 14.16
N LEU A 82 12.57 -2.26 13.66
CA LEU A 82 12.88 -2.90 12.39
C LEU A 82 12.57 -1.99 11.19
N TYR A 83 11.45 -1.25 11.22
CA TYR A 83 11.16 -0.27 10.17
C TYR A 83 12.19 0.86 10.15
N GLU A 84 12.60 1.36 11.32
CA GLU A 84 13.63 2.40 11.42
C GLU A 84 15.00 1.89 10.95
N ALA A 85 15.37 0.65 11.25
CA ALA A 85 16.60 0.04 10.77
C ALA A 85 16.69 0.02 9.24
N VAL A 86 15.58 -0.31 8.54
CA VAL A 86 15.52 -0.25 7.07
C VAL A 86 15.80 1.16 6.55
N LEU A 87 15.28 2.18 7.22
CA LEU A 87 15.48 3.59 6.85
C LEU A 87 16.90 4.10 7.11
N VAL A 88 17.64 3.46 8.02
CA VAL A 88 19.05 3.74 8.30
C VAL A 88 19.94 3.15 7.21
N ASP A 89 19.68 1.89 6.82
CA ASP A 89 20.47 1.16 5.83
C ASP A 89 20.34 1.75 4.41
N LYS A 90 19.20 2.37 4.07
CA LYS A 90 18.95 3.07 2.80
C LYS A 90 19.28 2.24 1.55
N ALA A 91 18.97 0.94 1.59
CA ALA A 91 19.34 0.00 0.53
C ALA A 91 18.69 0.35 -0.83
N SER A 92 17.48 0.91 -0.82
CA SER A 92 16.79 1.41 -2.01
C SER A 92 15.68 2.40 -1.67
N LEU A 93 15.32 3.27 -2.61
CA LEU A 93 14.17 4.17 -2.45
C LEU A 93 12.86 3.42 -2.22
N LEU A 94 12.73 2.22 -2.79
CA LEU A 94 11.52 1.41 -2.67
C LEU A 94 11.42 0.75 -1.29
N SER A 95 12.50 0.16 -0.78
CA SER A 95 12.53 -0.39 0.58
C SER A 95 12.27 0.68 1.64
N ASP A 96 12.82 1.89 1.45
CA ASP A 96 12.54 3.04 2.31
C ASP A 96 11.05 3.41 2.29
N ALA A 97 10.44 3.42 1.11
CA ALA A 97 9.02 3.71 0.97
C ALA A 97 8.14 2.66 1.64
N TYR A 98 8.48 1.37 1.54
CA TYR A 98 7.80 0.30 2.27
C TYR A 98 7.93 0.46 3.78
N ALA A 99 9.12 0.81 4.29
CA ALA A 99 9.29 1.05 5.72
C ALA A 99 8.45 2.24 6.20
N LEU A 100 8.46 3.36 5.47
CA LEU A 100 7.61 4.51 5.78
C LEU A 100 6.11 4.18 5.72
N LEU A 101 5.68 3.34 4.77
CA LEU A 101 4.30 2.87 4.71
C LEU A 101 3.93 2.03 5.95
N GLY A 102 4.83 1.17 6.39
CA GLY A 102 4.67 0.40 7.62
C GLY A 102 4.53 1.28 8.86
N LEU A 103 5.35 2.33 8.98
CA LEU A 103 5.24 3.32 10.06
C LEU A 103 3.92 4.10 10.02
N ILE A 104 3.41 4.45 8.83
CA ILE A 104 2.08 5.06 8.68
C ILE A 104 0.99 4.10 9.16
N ALA A 105 1.02 2.84 8.70
CA ALA A 105 0.04 1.83 9.08
C ALA A 105 0.03 1.62 10.60
N MET A 106 1.21 1.49 11.22
CA MET A 106 1.37 1.34 12.66
C MET A 106 0.90 2.56 13.45
N GLY A 107 1.10 3.78 12.92
CA GLY A 107 0.59 5.01 13.53
C GLY A 107 -0.94 5.18 13.44
N LEU A 108 -1.57 4.49 12.48
CA LEU A 108 -3.02 4.46 12.29
C LEU A 108 -3.70 3.23 12.90
N ASP A 109 -2.91 2.32 13.46
CA ASP A 109 -3.42 1.15 14.16
C ASP A 109 -4.02 1.56 15.51
N ARG A 110 -5.32 1.32 15.71
CA ARG A 110 -6.03 1.74 16.93
C ARG A 110 -5.76 0.83 18.12
N ASP A 111 -5.23 -0.36 17.88
CA ASP A 111 -4.81 -1.28 18.95
C ASP A 111 -3.39 -0.95 19.44
N ASN A 112 -2.68 -0.09 18.73
CA ASN A 112 -1.39 0.43 19.16
C ASN A 112 -1.57 1.49 20.27
N PRO A 113 -0.98 1.30 21.46
CA PRO A 113 -1.01 2.32 22.52
C PRO A 113 -0.40 3.67 22.12
N ALA A 114 0.48 3.66 21.11
CA ALA A 114 1.10 4.85 20.53
C ALA A 114 0.34 5.39 19.30
N TYR A 115 -0.90 4.94 19.04
CA TYR A 115 -1.77 5.44 17.97
C TYR A 115 -1.73 6.96 17.89
N SER A 116 -1.45 7.49 16.70
CA SER A 116 -1.42 8.92 16.45
C SER A 116 -1.57 9.20 14.96
N ARG A 117 -2.77 9.65 14.60
CA ARG A 117 -3.08 10.14 13.23
C ARG A 117 -2.16 11.28 12.81
N GLU A 118 -1.78 12.15 13.74
CA GLU A 118 -0.85 13.26 13.47
C GLU A 118 0.54 12.74 13.09
N ARG A 119 1.12 11.80 13.87
CA ARG A 119 2.41 11.19 13.54
C ARG A 119 2.36 10.43 12.22
N ALA A 120 1.27 9.69 11.96
CA ALA A 120 1.07 9.03 10.68
C ALA A 120 1.01 10.04 9.52
N SER A 121 0.34 11.18 9.70
CA SER A 121 0.25 12.25 8.69
C SER A 121 1.61 12.91 8.44
N ASN A 122 2.41 13.13 9.48
CA ASN A 122 3.78 13.64 9.35
C ASN A 122 4.68 12.65 8.59
N THR A 123 4.53 11.35 8.89
CA THR A 123 5.26 10.29 8.19
C THR A 123 4.84 10.20 6.72
N LEU A 124 3.54 10.38 6.43
CA LEU A 124 3.00 10.44 5.07
C LEU A 124 3.63 11.58 4.25
N HIS A 125 3.92 12.72 4.87
CA HIS A 125 4.61 13.82 4.19
C HIS A 125 6.02 13.40 3.73
N VAL A 126 6.79 12.76 4.60
CA VAL A 126 8.13 12.23 4.27
C VAL A 126 8.04 11.13 3.20
N PHE A 127 7.04 10.25 3.33
CA PHE A 127 6.75 9.21 2.34
C PHE A 127 6.48 9.80 0.94
N HIS A 128 5.66 10.85 0.83
CA HIS A 128 5.40 11.49 -0.46
C HIS A 128 6.67 12.06 -1.11
N GLN A 129 7.56 12.66 -0.32
CA GLN A 129 8.82 13.17 -0.84
C GLN A 129 9.70 12.04 -1.43
N ARG A 130 9.79 10.89 -0.75
CA ARG A 130 10.61 9.75 -1.22
C ARG A 130 9.96 9.02 -2.38
N ILE A 131 8.65 8.80 -2.34
CA ILE A 131 7.94 8.04 -3.38
C ILE A 131 7.91 8.79 -4.73
N GLU A 132 7.95 10.11 -4.72
CA GLU A 132 8.08 10.93 -5.93
C GLU A 132 9.44 10.81 -6.60
N GLN A 133 10.48 10.48 -5.83
CA GLN A 133 11.80 10.18 -6.38
C GLN A 133 11.81 8.77 -7.01
N ALA A 134 11.26 7.77 -6.30
CA ALA A 134 11.11 6.41 -6.81
C ALA A 134 10.23 6.35 -8.09
N ALA A 135 9.22 7.22 -8.19
CA ALA A 135 8.35 7.31 -9.36
C ALA A 135 9.06 7.76 -10.66
N LYS A 136 10.33 8.20 -10.57
CA LYS A 136 11.15 8.63 -11.70
C LYS A 136 12.17 7.56 -12.14
N THR A 137 12.17 6.39 -11.50
CA THR A 137 13.07 5.28 -11.83
C THR A 137 12.31 4.13 -12.49
N ASP A 138 12.97 2.99 -12.63
CA ASP A 138 12.43 1.72 -13.14
C ASP A 138 11.33 1.11 -12.25
N VAL A 139 11.22 1.50 -10.97
CA VAL A 139 10.19 1.02 -10.02
C VAL A 139 8.98 1.96 -9.91
N ALA A 140 8.69 2.70 -10.98
CA ALA A 140 7.67 3.74 -10.95
C ALA A 140 6.24 3.21 -10.71
N ASN A 141 5.94 1.99 -11.17
CA ASN A 141 4.61 1.40 -11.01
C ASN A 141 4.37 1.00 -9.55
N GLU A 142 5.37 0.39 -8.92
CA GLU A 142 5.39 0.02 -7.51
C GLU A 142 5.27 1.28 -6.64
N ALA A 143 6.00 2.34 -6.99
CA ALA A 143 5.93 3.62 -6.29
C ALA A 143 4.51 4.23 -6.35
N ARG A 144 3.83 4.17 -7.50
CA ARG A 144 2.45 4.66 -7.66
C ARG A 144 1.46 3.85 -6.84
N LEU A 145 1.62 2.52 -6.82
CA LEU A 145 0.79 1.63 -6.00
C LEU A 145 0.96 1.96 -4.51
N LEU A 146 2.18 2.09 -4.04
CA LEU A 146 2.47 2.47 -2.65
C LEU A 146 1.87 3.83 -2.29
N ARG A 147 1.94 4.82 -3.19
CA ARG A 147 1.32 6.14 -2.98
C ARG A 147 -0.20 6.06 -2.83
N LEU A 148 -0.84 5.24 -3.67
CA LEU A 148 -2.27 4.98 -3.56
C LEU A 148 -2.60 4.32 -2.21
N THR A 149 -1.85 3.29 -1.83
CA THR A 149 -2.04 2.56 -0.56
C THR A 149 -1.96 3.50 0.65
N ALA A 150 -0.93 4.35 0.73
CA ALA A 150 -0.75 5.29 1.83
C ALA A 150 -1.93 6.27 1.94
N SER A 151 -2.44 6.77 0.80
CA SER A 151 -3.59 7.67 0.75
C SER A 151 -4.89 6.97 1.20
N LEU A 152 -5.06 5.70 0.83
CA LEU A 152 -6.22 4.90 1.21
C LEU A 152 -6.22 4.57 2.71
N LEU A 153 -5.06 4.28 3.31
CA LEU A 153 -4.93 4.00 4.74
C LEU A 153 -5.44 5.17 5.59
N LEU A 154 -5.00 6.40 5.28
CA LEU A 154 -5.43 7.58 6.04
C LEU A 154 -6.93 7.84 5.88
N LYS A 155 -7.44 7.70 4.65
CA LYS A 155 -8.88 7.85 4.38
C LYS A 155 -9.71 6.78 5.11
N ALA A 156 -9.22 5.54 5.16
CA ALA A 156 -9.87 4.45 5.86
C ALA A 156 -9.92 4.72 7.37
N ASP A 157 -8.84 5.23 7.97
CA ASP A 157 -8.83 5.60 9.38
C ASP A 157 -9.82 6.73 9.70
N VAL A 158 -9.92 7.76 8.86
CA VAL A 158 -10.96 8.81 9.04
C VAL A 158 -12.36 8.21 8.93
N ASN A 159 -12.61 7.35 7.94
CA ASN A 159 -13.91 6.70 7.80
C ASN A 159 -14.27 5.79 8.98
N LYS A 160 -13.26 5.20 9.65
CA LYS A 160 -13.46 4.38 10.86
C LYS A 160 -14.04 5.19 12.03
N ASP A 161 -13.79 6.51 12.09
CA ASP A 161 -14.42 7.38 13.11
C ASP A 161 -15.94 7.42 12.95
N GLN A 162 -16.42 7.56 11.71
CA GLN A 162 -17.85 7.59 11.43
C GLN A 162 -18.52 6.27 11.83
N VAL A 163 -17.88 5.14 11.48
CA VAL A 163 -18.39 3.81 11.85
C VAL A 163 -18.41 3.62 13.37
N MET A 164 -17.41 4.11 14.09
CA MET A 164 -17.39 4.03 15.56
C MET A 164 -18.49 4.88 16.20
N LEU A 165 -18.77 6.07 15.66
CA LEU A 165 -19.87 6.92 16.12
C LEU A 165 -21.22 6.23 15.92
N GLU A 166 -21.47 5.69 14.72
CA GLU A 166 -22.71 4.97 14.41
C GLU A 166 -22.88 3.75 15.31
N ASN A 167 -21.80 3.00 15.56
CA ASN A 167 -21.85 1.85 16.46
C ASN A 167 -22.20 2.27 17.90
N SER A 168 -21.62 3.35 18.43
CA SER A 168 -21.98 3.84 19.77
C SER A 168 -23.45 4.24 19.87
N GLN A 169 -23.99 4.90 18.84
CA GLN A 169 -25.40 5.30 18.81
C GLN A 169 -26.32 4.07 18.81
N LEU A 170 -25.99 3.06 18.01
CA LEU A 170 -26.75 1.82 17.96
C LEU A 170 -26.72 1.06 19.29
N LEU A 171 -25.58 1.05 19.99
CA LEU A 171 -25.48 0.43 21.31
C LEU A 171 -26.35 1.15 22.35
N ASP A 172 -26.39 2.48 22.33
CA ASP A 172 -27.26 3.27 23.21
C ASP A 172 -28.74 3.00 22.92
N GLU A 173 -29.12 2.93 21.64
CA GLU A 173 -30.49 2.56 21.25
C GLU A 173 -30.88 1.16 21.71
N LEU A 174 -29.98 0.18 21.60
CA LEU A 174 -30.21 -1.18 22.08
C LEU A 174 -30.41 -1.18 23.60
N ALA A 175 -29.57 -0.48 24.35
CA ALA A 175 -29.71 -0.36 25.81
C ALA A 175 -31.04 0.29 26.21
N GLN A 176 -31.49 1.32 25.49
CA GLN A 176 -32.79 1.95 25.71
C GLN A 176 -33.96 0.99 25.43
N ARG A 177 -33.86 0.20 24.35
CA ARG A 177 -34.89 -0.81 24.01
C ARG A 177 -34.95 -1.91 25.06
N ASP A 178 -33.82 -2.41 25.53
CA ASP A 178 -33.76 -3.44 26.56
C ASP A 178 -34.37 -2.96 27.88
N GLU A 179 -34.09 -1.72 28.27
CA GLU A 179 -34.69 -1.09 29.46
C GLU A 179 -36.21 -0.87 29.29
N ALA A 180 -36.66 -0.44 28.11
CA ALA A 180 -38.09 -0.29 27.82
C ALA A 180 -38.82 -1.63 27.89
N ILE A 181 -38.23 -2.71 27.34
CA ILE A 181 -38.77 -4.06 27.41
C ILE A 181 -38.84 -4.54 28.86
N LYS A 182 -37.81 -4.26 29.67
CA LYS A 182 -37.78 -4.61 31.09
C LYS A 182 -38.92 -3.93 31.85
N ARG A 183 -39.10 -2.62 31.68
CA ARG A 183 -40.20 -1.86 32.30
C ARG A 183 -41.57 -2.37 31.85
N LEU A 184 -41.73 -2.66 30.56
CA LEU A 184 -42.98 -3.25 30.06
C LEU A 184 -43.27 -4.60 30.73
N ARG A 185 -42.27 -5.48 30.89
CA ARG A 185 -42.43 -6.75 31.60
C ARG A 185 -42.85 -6.56 33.05
N GLU A 186 -42.20 -5.64 33.77
CA GLU A 186 -42.55 -5.29 35.15
C GLU A 186 -44.00 -4.82 35.27
N LEU A 187 -44.46 -3.96 34.35
CA LEU A 187 -45.84 -3.49 34.30
C LEU A 187 -46.85 -4.60 33.96
N THR A 188 -46.48 -5.54 33.09
CA THR A 188 -47.38 -6.66 32.71
C THR A 188 -47.46 -7.77 33.75
N LEU A 189 -46.45 -7.93 34.61
CA LEU A 189 -46.44 -8.93 35.67
C LEU A 189 -47.03 -8.42 37.00
N ALA A 190 -47.11 -7.10 37.18
CA ALA A 190 -47.69 -6.45 38.34
C ALA A 190 -49.23 -6.26 38.26
N ASN A 191 -49.84 -6.56 37.11
CA ASN A 191 -51.28 -6.58 36.88
C ASN A 191 -51.78 -8.02 36.73
#